data_AF-A0A7Y3L2V7-F1
#
_entry.id   AF-A0A7Y3L2V7-F1
#
_cell.length_a   1.000
_cell.length_b   1.000
_cell.length_c   1.000
_cell.angle_alpha   90.00
_cell.angle_beta   90.00
_cell.angle_gamma   90.00
#
_symmetry.space_group_name_H-M   'P 1'
#
loop_
_entity.id
_entity.type
_entity.pdbx_description
1 polymer ?
#
loop_
_entity_poly.entity_id
_entity_poly.type
_entity_poly.pdbx_seq_one_letter_code
_entity_poly.pdbx_strand_id
1 'polypeptide(L)'
;MRIHLAAAALAAAAFAAGCAQMTGAKDVRTDIEAQETSVDSDTQESDARTSLGSIENALAEYIKSEQAIPADLDELVPKYLADIPPLDITACGRRTQGVQKYPSTILRGGRVDGARIKGTGLWGYVHDSQRVVIFVDCLKPAANGTPWYQVRGIY
;
A
#
# COMPACT_ATOMS: atom_id res chain seq x y z
N MET A 1 -65.29 -0.57 2.80
CA MET A 1 -65.95 -1.89 3.00
C MET A 1 -66.65 -2.31 1.72
N ARG A 2 -66.00 -3.10 0.87
CA ARG A 2 -66.63 -3.92 -0.18
C ARG A 2 -65.77 -5.17 -0.38
N ILE A 3 -66.42 -6.32 -0.20
CA ILE A 3 -65.90 -7.68 -0.32
C ILE A 3 -66.36 -8.20 -1.69
N HIS A 4 -65.47 -8.85 -2.45
CA HIS A 4 -65.88 -9.86 -3.42
C HIS A 4 -64.92 -11.05 -3.39
N LEU A 5 -65.54 -12.23 -3.36
CA LEU A 5 -65.00 -13.57 -3.25
C LEU A 5 -64.35 -14.07 -4.56
N ALA A 6 -63.37 -14.96 -4.36
CA ALA A 6 -63.09 -16.24 -5.03
C ALA A 6 -62.93 -16.32 -6.57
N ALA A 7 -61.83 -16.93 -7.02
CA ALA A 7 -61.81 -18.30 -7.56
C ALA A 7 -60.43 -18.64 -8.16
N ALA A 8 -60.02 -19.90 -7.96
CA ALA A 8 -58.79 -20.49 -8.45
C ALA A 8 -58.84 -20.82 -9.95
N ALA A 9 -57.68 -20.81 -10.62
CA ALA A 9 -57.41 -21.67 -11.79
C ALA A 9 -55.90 -21.86 -11.98
N LEU A 10 -55.47 -23.13 -11.96
CA LEU A 10 -54.21 -23.62 -12.49
C LEU A 10 -54.08 -23.29 -13.99
N ALA A 11 -52.89 -22.89 -14.43
CA ALA A 11 -52.40 -23.25 -15.76
C ALA A 11 -50.87 -23.30 -15.76
N ALA A 12 -50.34 -24.52 -15.90
CA ALA A 12 -48.97 -24.76 -16.27
C ALA A 12 -48.75 -24.29 -17.71
N ALA A 13 -47.67 -23.54 -17.95
CA ALA A 13 -47.13 -23.32 -19.29
C ALA A 13 -45.64 -23.62 -19.25
N ALA A 14 -45.28 -24.65 -19.99
CA ALA A 14 -43.97 -25.24 -20.05
C ALA A 14 -43.12 -24.58 -21.14
N PHE A 15 -41.79 -24.64 -20.95
CA PHE A 15 -40.73 -24.57 -21.95
C PHE A 15 -40.79 -23.45 -23.01
N ALA A 16 -40.14 -22.33 -22.70
CA ALA A 16 -39.37 -21.62 -23.72
C ALA A 16 -37.91 -22.08 -23.63
N ALA A 17 -37.54 -22.99 -24.52
CA ALA A 17 -36.16 -23.23 -24.88
C ALA A 17 -35.58 -21.92 -25.42
N GLY A 18 -34.54 -21.43 -24.78
CA GLY A 18 -33.74 -20.32 -25.24
C GLY A 18 -32.38 -20.44 -24.60
N CYS A 19 -31.45 -21.08 -25.31
CA CYS A 19 -30.03 -21.05 -25.02
C CYS A 19 -29.55 -19.59 -25.13
N ALA A 20 -29.77 -18.82 -24.07
CA ALA A 20 -29.19 -17.50 -23.91
C ALA A 20 -27.73 -17.69 -23.53
N GLN A 21 -26.89 -17.67 -24.57
CA GLN A 21 -25.52 -17.18 -24.58
C GLN A 21 -24.65 -17.51 -23.36
N MET A 22 -23.74 -18.45 -23.57
CA MET A 22 -22.41 -18.46 -22.95
C MET A 22 -21.69 -17.12 -23.26
N THR A 23 -22.00 -16.07 -22.51
CA THR A 23 -21.17 -14.84 -22.44
C THR A 23 -20.48 -14.71 -21.09
N GLY A 24 -20.92 -15.43 -20.06
CA GLY A 24 -20.36 -15.35 -18.70
C GLY A 24 -18.95 -15.89 -18.52
N ALA A 25 -18.37 -16.60 -19.50
CA ALA A 25 -17.00 -17.11 -19.36
C ALA A 25 -15.93 -15.99 -19.51
N LYS A 26 -16.27 -14.85 -20.13
CA LYS A 26 -15.36 -13.70 -20.20
C LYS A 26 -15.52 -12.80 -18.98
N ASP A 27 -16.76 -12.50 -18.59
CA ASP A 27 -17.05 -11.63 -17.44
C ASP A 27 -16.56 -12.25 -16.12
N VAL A 28 -16.77 -13.56 -15.91
CA VAL A 28 -16.27 -14.26 -14.71
C VAL A 28 -14.74 -14.31 -14.66
N ARG A 29 -14.05 -14.39 -15.82
CA ARG A 29 -12.59 -14.38 -15.84
C ARG A 29 -12.03 -12.99 -15.52
N THR A 30 -12.62 -11.93 -16.05
CA THR A 30 -12.20 -10.56 -15.74
C THR A 30 -12.45 -10.21 -14.27
N ASP A 31 -13.53 -10.72 -13.68
CA ASP A 31 -13.84 -10.46 -12.27
C ASP A 31 -12.87 -11.19 -11.32
N ILE A 32 -12.49 -12.44 -11.63
CA ILE A 32 -11.51 -13.19 -10.85
C ILE A 32 -10.11 -12.57 -10.96
N GLU A 33 -9.67 -12.20 -12.17
CA GLU A 33 -8.37 -11.54 -12.38
C GLU A 33 -8.30 -10.15 -11.70
N ALA A 34 -9.39 -9.38 -11.74
CA ALA A 34 -9.50 -8.11 -11.03
C ALA A 34 -9.48 -8.31 -9.51
N GLN A 35 -10.10 -9.38 -9.01
CA GLN A 35 -10.09 -9.70 -7.59
C GLN A 35 -8.70 -10.14 -7.10
N GLU A 36 -8.01 -11.02 -7.83
CA GLU A 36 -6.65 -11.46 -7.50
C GLU A 36 -5.67 -10.28 -7.46
N THR A 37 -5.70 -9.40 -8.47
CA THR A 37 -4.84 -8.21 -8.49
C THR A 37 -5.11 -7.23 -7.35
N SER A 38 -6.36 -7.11 -6.90
CA SER A 38 -6.71 -6.27 -5.75
C SER A 38 -6.16 -6.84 -4.43
N VAL A 39 -6.29 -8.15 -4.21
CA VAL A 39 -5.81 -8.84 -3.00
C VAL A 39 -4.29 -8.76 -2.92
N ASP A 40 -3.59 -9.00 -4.03
CA ASP A 40 -2.13 -8.89 -4.10
C ASP A 40 -1.66 -7.47 -3.77
N SER A 41 -2.37 -6.45 -4.27
CA SER A 41 -2.04 -5.06 -3.97
C SER A 41 -2.24 -4.73 -2.49
N ASP A 42 -3.33 -5.19 -1.87
CA ASP A 42 -3.60 -4.96 -0.45
C ASP A 42 -2.56 -5.65 0.46
N THR A 43 -2.16 -6.89 0.11
CA THR A 43 -1.09 -7.60 0.81
C THR A 43 0.23 -6.83 0.71
N GLN A 44 0.61 -6.38 -0.49
CA GLN A 44 1.82 -5.58 -0.71
C GLN A 44 1.82 -4.28 0.10
N GLU A 45 0.69 -3.56 0.15
CA GLU A 45 0.60 -2.34 0.97
C GLU A 45 0.73 -2.64 2.47
N SER A 46 0.12 -3.72 2.93
CA SER A 46 0.20 -4.17 4.33
C SER A 46 1.62 -4.55 4.72
N ASP A 47 2.32 -5.27 3.84
CA ASP A 47 3.71 -5.68 4.05
C ASP A 47 4.65 -4.48 4.06
N ALA A 48 4.44 -3.51 3.17
CA ALA A 48 5.19 -2.26 3.16
C ALA A 48 4.99 -1.45 4.45
N ARG A 49 3.75 -1.36 4.95
CA ARG A 49 3.47 -0.67 6.24
C ARG A 49 4.11 -1.38 7.42
N THR A 50 4.08 -2.71 7.42
CA THR A 50 4.71 -3.53 8.46
C THR A 50 6.23 -3.33 8.45
N SER A 51 6.84 -3.37 7.26
CA SER A 51 8.27 -3.14 7.07
C SER A 51 8.69 -1.74 7.51
N LEU A 52 7.90 -0.71 7.15
CA LEU A 52 8.12 0.67 7.62
C LEU A 52 8.09 0.75 9.15
N GLY A 53 7.09 0.12 9.79
CA GLY A 53 7.00 0.08 11.25
C GLY A 53 8.20 -0.62 11.90
N SER A 54 8.74 -1.67 11.28
CA SER A 54 9.97 -2.33 11.75
C SER A 54 11.17 -1.39 11.71
N ILE A 55 11.35 -0.66 10.61
CA ILE A 55 12.43 0.33 10.47
C ILE A 55 12.26 1.48 11.48
N GLU A 56 11.04 2.01 11.64
CA GLU A 56 10.73 3.07 12.61
C GLU A 56 11.09 2.65 14.04
N ASN A 57 10.75 1.41 14.43
CA ASN A 57 11.09 0.87 15.74
C ASN A 57 12.60 0.72 15.93
N ALA A 58 13.32 0.22 14.93
CA ALA A 58 14.77 0.09 14.99
C ALA A 58 15.48 1.45 15.09
N LEU A 59 14.98 2.47 14.37
CA LEU A 59 15.47 3.84 14.50
C LEU A 59 15.25 4.40 15.90
N ALA A 60 14.06 4.18 16.47
CA ALA A 60 13.76 4.62 17.83
C ALA A 60 14.70 3.97 18.85
N GLU A 61 15.01 2.69 18.68
CA GLU A 61 15.96 1.98 19.54
C GLU A 61 17.40 2.46 19.35
N TYR A 62 17.84 2.69 18.11
CA TYR A 62 19.15 3.28 17.81
C TYR A 62 19.30 4.64 18.50
N ILE A 63 18.35 5.57 18.27
CA ILE A 63 18.41 6.93 18.83
C ILE A 63 18.44 6.88 20.35
N LYS A 64 17.63 6.00 20.96
CA LYS A 64 17.58 5.85 22.42
C LYS A 64 18.90 5.31 23.00
N SER A 65 19.54 4.36 22.32
CA SER A 65 20.74 3.69 22.83
C SER A 65 22.03 4.44 22.52
N GLU A 66 22.18 4.94 21.30
CA GLU A 66 23.37 5.65 20.81
C GLU A 66 23.30 7.16 21.08
N GLN A 67 22.14 7.69 21.45
CA GLN A 67 21.91 9.13 21.69
C GLN A 67 22.27 10.00 20.48
N ALA A 68 22.15 9.44 19.27
CA ALA A 68 22.50 10.07 18.01
C ALA A 68 21.49 9.70 16.91
N ILE A 69 21.37 10.56 15.90
CA ILE A 69 20.62 10.27 14.66
C ILE A 69 21.59 9.55 13.71
N PRO A 70 21.22 8.38 13.16
CA PRO A 70 22.11 7.67 12.24
C PRO A 70 22.33 8.50 10.96
N ALA A 71 23.51 8.40 10.34
CA ALA A 71 23.75 9.04 9.04
C ALA A 71 23.18 8.21 7.87
N ASP A 72 22.86 6.94 8.14
CA ASP A 72 22.25 6.01 7.20
C ASP A 72 21.39 4.94 7.88
N LEU A 73 20.43 4.37 7.15
CA LEU A 73 19.72 3.17 7.58
C LEU A 73 20.64 1.95 7.69
N ASP A 74 21.72 1.89 6.93
CA ASP A 74 22.70 0.81 7.01
C ASP A 74 23.34 0.71 8.41
N GLU A 75 23.38 1.78 9.19
CA GLU A 75 23.87 1.76 10.57
C GLU A 75 22.95 0.99 11.54
N LEU A 76 21.70 0.76 11.15
CA LEU A 76 20.78 -0.08 11.93
C LEU A 76 21.14 -1.56 11.82
N VAL A 77 21.88 -1.96 10.78
CA VAL A 77 22.21 -3.36 10.49
C VAL A 77 23.62 -3.69 11.01
N PRO A 78 23.86 -4.87 11.61
CA PRO A 78 22.89 -5.91 11.97
C PRO A 78 22.29 -5.74 13.38
N LYS A 79 22.63 -4.66 14.08
CA LYS A 79 22.40 -4.54 15.53
C LYS A 79 20.94 -4.32 15.92
N TYR A 80 20.22 -3.50 15.15
CA TYR A 80 18.82 -3.12 15.39
C TYR A 80 17.86 -3.71 14.34
N LEU A 81 18.38 -4.04 13.15
CA LEU A 81 17.70 -4.78 12.10
C LEU A 81 18.61 -5.90 11.59
N ALA A 82 18.04 -7.07 11.27
CA ALA A 82 18.80 -8.15 10.63
C ALA A 82 19.27 -7.74 9.23
N ASP A 83 18.37 -7.10 8.47
CA ASP A 83 18.59 -6.50 7.16
C ASP A 83 17.61 -5.34 6.95
N ILE A 84 17.86 -4.49 5.94
CA ILE A 84 16.87 -3.51 5.49
C ILE A 84 15.82 -4.28 4.67
N PRO A 85 14.55 -4.30 5.11
CA PRO A 85 13.52 -5.06 4.42
C PRO A 85 13.34 -4.53 2.99
N PRO A 86 13.13 -5.40 2.00
CA PRO A 86 12.86 -4.96 0.63
C PRO A 86 11.52 -4.24 0.55
N LEU A 87 11.40 -3.32 -0.41
CA LEU A 87 10.14 -2.64 -0.70
C LEU A 87 9.49 -3.30 -1.91
N ASP A 88 8.27 -3.80 -1.73
CA ASP A 88 7.52 -4.51 -2.76
C ASP A 88 6.12 -3.92 -2.91
N ILE A 89 6.02 -2.85 -3.69
CA ILE A 89 4.76 -2.20 -4.03
C ILE A 89 4.71 -2.10 -5.54
N THR A 90 3.89 -2.93 -6.19
CA THR A 90 3.82 -3.03 -7.66
C THR A 90 3.54 -1.67 -8.32
N ALA A 91 2.70 -0.83 -7.68
CA ALA A 91 2.41 0.52 -8.16
C ALA A 91 3.65 1.43 -8.22
N CYS A 92 4.65 1.16 -7.37
CA CYS A 92 5.88 1.93 -7.25
C CYS A 92 7.04 1.35 -8.07
N GLY A 93 6.86 0.18 -8.68
CA GLY A 93 7.87 -0.49 -9.50
C GLY A 93 8.00 -1.98 -9.15
N ARG A 94 9.16 -2.54 -9.49
CA ARG A 94 9.51 -3.92 -9.10
C ARG A 94 9.98 -3.92 -7.65
N ARG A 95 9.94 -5.08 -6.99
CA ARG A 95 10.59 -5.30 -5.70
C ARG A 95 12.03 -4.76 -5.71
N THR A 96 12.34 -3.87 -4.76
CA THR A 96 13.64 -3.24 -4.63
C THR A 96 14.25 -3.48 -3.25
N GLN A 97 15.56 -3.30 -3.15
CA GLN A 97 16.29 -3.29 -1.88
C GLN A 97 17.18 -2.05 -1.82
N GLY A 98 17.33 -1.50 -0.63
CA GLY A 98 18.16 -0.33 -0.37
C GLY A 98 17.37 0.94 -0.14
N VAL A 99 18.11 2.06 -0.14
CA VAL A 99 17.64 3.33 0.42
C VAL A 99 18.05 4.48 -0.49
N GLN A 100 17.09 5.35 -0.81
CA GLN A 100 17.34 6.62 -1.45
C GLN A 100 17.46 7.72 -0.39
N LYS A 101 18.70 8.21 -0.19
CA LYS A 101 18.96 9.36 0.67
C LYS A 101 18.55 10.68 0.02
N TYR A 102 18.00 11.58 0.82
CA TYR A 102 17.62 12.92 0.44
C TYR A 102 18.22 13.96 1.37
N PRO A 103 18.55 15.16 0.86
CA PRO A 103 18.93 16.29 1.72
C PRO A 103 17.72 16.78 2.53
N SER A 104 17.95 17.33 3.73
CA SER A 104 16.91 17.92 4.60
C SER A 104 16.03 18.97 3.90
N THR A 105 16.50 19.57 2.81
CA THR A 105 15.73 20.51 1.98
C THR A 105 14.47 19.93 1.31
N ILE A 106 14.26 18.61 1.35
CA ILE A 106 12.98 18.01 0.93
C ILE A 106 11.89 18.13 2.00
N LEU A 107 12.24 18.54 3.22
CA LEU A 107 11.28 18.73 4.31
C LEU A 107 10.69 20.15 4.25
N ARG A 108 9.36 20.25 4.17
CA ARG A 108 8.60 21.52 4.28
C ARG A 108 7.55 21.39 5.37
N GLY A 109 7.61 22.27 6.37
CA GLY A 109 6.70 22.20 7.52
C GLY A 109 6.79 20.87 8.28
N GLY A 110 7.96 20.23 8.25
CA GLY A 110 8.19 18.92 8.87
C GLY A 110 7.60 17.72 8.15
N ARG A 111 7.18 17.89 6.90
CA ARG A 111 6.68 16.81 6.04
C ARG A 111 7.52 16.73 4.77
N VAL A 112 7.55 15.55 4.16
CA VAL A 112 8.20 15.34 2.86
C VAL A 112 7.44 16.09 1.77
N ASP A 113 8.15 16.93 1.02
CA ASP A 113 7.66 17.61 -0.18
C ASP A 113 7.75 16.64 -1.37
N GLY A 114 6.60 16.11 -1.80
CA GLY A 114 6.51 15.17 -2.93
C GLY A 114 7.01 15.72 -4.26
N ALA A 115 7.12 17.05 -4.42
CA ALA A 115 7.72 17.64 -5.62
C ALA A 115 9.26 17.52 -5.64
N ARG A 116 9.87 17.06 -4.55
CA ARG A 116 11.33 16.97 -4.36
C ARG A 116 11.85 15.53 -4.22
N ILE A 117 10.96 14.55 -4.28
CA ILE A 117 11.33 13.13 -4.31
C ILE A 117 11.43 12.65 -5.76
N LYS A 118 12.18 11.57 -5.97
CA LYS A 118 12.45 11.00 -7.30
C LYS A 118 11.43 9.94 -7.69
N GLY A 119 10.75 9.32 -6.74
CA GLY A 119 9.84 8.20 -6.98
C GLY A 119 10.58 6.94 -7.40
N THR A 120 11.70 6.59 -6.75
CA THR A 120 12.53 5.45 -7.16
C THR A 120 11.93 4.08 -6.83
N GLY A 121 10.88 4.01 -6.02
CA GLY A 121 10.37 2.77 -5.48
C GLY A 121 11.31 2.13 -4.45
N LEU A 122 12.14 2.93 -3.76
CA LEU A 122 13.00 2.52 -2.64
C LEU A 122 12.46 3.10 -1.31
N TRP A 123 13.07 2.73 -0.19
CA TRP A 123 12.90 3.50 1.05
C TRP A 123 13.55 4.88 0.89
N GLY A 124 12.80 5.94 1.17
CA GLY A 124 13.31 7.29 1.29
C GLY A 124 13.87 7.54 2.69
N TYR A 125 15.06 8.13 2.76
CA TYR A 125 15.72 8.54 4.01
C TYR A 125 16.04 10.03 3.98
N VAL A 126 15.60 10.76 4.99
CA VAL A 126 16.04 12.14 5.21
C VAL A 126 16.17 12.39 6.70
N HIS A 127 17.20 13.13 7.08
CA HIS A 127 17.37 13.59 8.45
C HIS A 127 17.81 15.05 8.48
N ASP A 128 17.52 15.72 9.59
CA ASP A 128 18.10 16.99 9.95
C ASP A 128 18.74 16.86 11.35
N SER A 129 19.09 17.98 12.00
CA SER A 129 19.71 17.93 13.32
C SER A 129 18.73 17.55 14.44
N GLN A 130 17.43 17.43 14.15
CA GLN A 130 16.39 17.22 15.16
C GLN A 130 15.61 15.92 14.96
N ARG A 131 15.54 15.38 13.74
CA ARG A 131 14.71 14.22 13.42
C ARG A 131 15.23 13.44 12.23
N VAL A 132 14.67 12.24 12.10
CA VAL A 132 14.82 11.35 10.95
C VAL A 132 13.43 11.02 10.40
N VAL A 133 13.29 10.97 9.08
CA VAL A 133 12.05 10.59 8.41
C VAL A 133 12.36 9.49 7.40
N ILE A 134 11.72 8.35 7.62
CA ILE A 134 11.65 7.25 6.66
C ILE A 134 10.31 7.30 5.98
N PHE A 135 10.31 7.08 4.68
CA PHE A 135 9.10 7.09 3.88
C PHE A 135 9.24 6.17 2.68
N VAL A 136 8.15 5.90 1.98
CA VAL A 136 8.18 5.18 0.71
C VAL A 136 8.44 6.20 -0.42
N ASP A 137 9.58 6.10 -1.11
CA ASP A 137 9.93 6.99 -2.23
C ASP A 137 9.13 6.60 -3.49
N CYS A 138 7.85 6.95 -3.49
CA CYS A 138 6.91 6.63 -4.55
C CYS A 138 5.95 7.78 -4.82
N LEU A 139 5.82 8.13 -6.10
CA LEU A 139 4.92 9.20 -6.57
C LEU A 139 3.50 8.70 -6.84
N LYS A 140 3.27 7.39 -6.86
CA LYS A 140 1.91 6.83 -6.93
C LYS A 140 1.26 6.87 -5.54
N PRO A 141 -0.05 7.08 -5.45
CA PRO A 141 -0.76 6.97 -4.18
C PRO A 141 -0.89 5.50 -3.76
N ALA A 142 -1.13 5.29 -2.47
CA ALA A 142 -1.66 4.04 -1.92
C ALA A 142 -3.11 3.82 -2.39
N ALA A 143 -3.65 2.63 -2.16
CA ALA A 143 -5.00 2.22 -2.52
C ALA A 143 -6.08 3.17 -1.94
N ASN A 144 -5.81 3.75 -0.77
CA ASN A 144 -6.69 4.73 -0.13
C ASN A 144 -6.56 6.17 -0.67
N GLY A 145 -5.77 6.39 -1.74
CA GLY A 145 -5.52 7.69 -2.33
C GLY A 145 -4.46 8.55 -1.61
N THR A 146 -3.94 8.10 -0.46
CA THR A 146 -2.90 8.84 0.28
C THR A 146 -1.55 8.70 -0.43
N PRO A 147 -0.78 9.79 -0.61
CA PRO A 147 0.57 9.69 -1.18
C PRO A 147 1.48 8.85 -0.26
N TRP A 148 2.20 7.88 -0.84
CA TRP A 148 3.06 6.96 -0.10
C TRP A 148 4.11 7.65 0.78
N TYR A 149 4.72 8.73 0.30
CA TYR A 149 5.68 9.53 1.06
C TYR A 149 5.06 10.31 2.24
N GLN A 150 3.73 10.24 2.42
CA GLN A 150 2.99 10.80 3.56
C GLN A 150 2.35 9.71 4.43
N VAL A 151 2.47 8.44 4.06
CA VAL A 151 1.97 7.31 4.84
C VAL A 151 2.91 7.08 6.02
N ARG A 152 2.61 7.77 7.13
CA ARG A 152 3.44 7.89 8.35
C ARG A 152 4.81 8.52 8.09
N GLY A 153 5.24 9.38 9.02
CA GLY A 153 6.46 10.18 8.78
C GLY A 153 6.64 11.39 9.68
N ILE A 154 6.50 11.25 10.99
CA ILE A 154 7.17 12.13 11.95
C ILE A 154 7.55 11.30 13.18
N TYR A 155 8.85 11.08 13.37
CA TYR A 155 9.46 10.70 14.64
C TYR A 155 10.54 11.73 14.98
#